data_AF-I4AQR6-F1
#
_entry.id   AF-I4AQR6-F1
#
_cell.length_a   1.000
_cell.length_b   1.000
_cell.length_c   1.000
_cell.angle_alpha   90.00
_cell.angle_beta   90.00
_cell.angle_gamma   90.00
#
_symmetry.space_group_name_H-M   'P 1'
#
loop_
_entity.id
_entity.type
_entity.pdbx_description
1 polymer ?
#
loop_
_entity_poly.entity_id
_entity_poly.type
_entity_poly.pdbx_seq_one_letter_code
_entity_poly.pdbx_strand_id
1 'polypeptide(L)'
;MKTNYSFFLLFIFLLISCQNSDSKIIEEEIKEEKSNSFIQFLKDTTTKTGFEINYKIKENSKGLVIQIKKDTLLREIVFSDLLDKHIRNCPVFIEESTEYLYFRYYFNYGKSLWVLKKSTLEEINYGDIVGEDFERNLILYLLNNNPEEKFRCNLVNLTTNKTQEIIFDGFCKAAETNSCIKEVIFEKDSLTIKGSFWKDEKNENEFEFVQKIKL
;
A
#
# COMPACT_ATOMS: atom_id res chain seq x y z
N MET A 1 -36.43 -43.02 -49.06
CA MET A 1 -37.67 -43.42 -48.35
C MET A 1 -37.41 -43.18 -46.87
N LYS A 2 -38.15 -42.42 -46.06
CA LYS A 2 -39.49 -41.83 -46.08
C LYS A 2 -39.43 -40.74 -44.96
N THR A 3 -39.78 -39.47 -45.21
CA THR A 3 -41.01 -38.78 -44.69
C THR A 3 -41.24 -38.97 -43.17
N ASN A 4 -41.54 -37.99 -42.32
CA ASN A 4 -42.24 -36.71 -42.46
C ASN A 4 -42.08 -35.89 -41.17
N TYR A 5 -42.16 -34.56 -41.30
CA TYR A 5 -42.60 -33.65 -40.24
C TYR A 5 -44.11 -33.81 -39.99
N SER A 6 -44.59 -33.67 -38.75
CA SER A 6 -45.78 -32.85 -38.44
C SER A 6 -46.14 -32.83 -36.94
N PHE A 7 -46.35 -31.61 -36.40
CA PHE A 7 -47.49 -31.15 -35.57
C PHE A 7 -47.75 -31.88 -34.21
N PHE A 8 -48.07 -31.29 -33.05
CA PHE A 8 -48.81 -30.07 -32.69
C PHE A 8 -48.85 -29.96 -31.13
N LEU A 9 -49.09 -28.74 -30.61
CA LEU A 9 -49.75 -28.36 -29.34
C LEU A 9 -49.00 -28.67 -28.02
N LEU A 10 -49.10 -27.92 -26.91
CA LEU A 10 -49.56 -26.58 -26.52
C LEU A 10 -49.46 -26.56 -24.96
N PHE A 11 -49.04 -25.45 -24.36
CA PHE A 11 -49.26 -25.05 -22.95
C PHE A 11 -48.94 -26.01 -21.79
N ILE A 12 -47.90 -25.68 -20.99
CA ILE A 12 -48.00 -25.67 -19.52
C ILE A 12 -47.34 -24.38 -19.00
N PHE A 13 -48.05 -23.73 -18.08
CA PHE A 13 -47.77 -22.47 -17.38
C PHE A 13 -46.74 -22.64 -16.23
N LEU A 14 -46.02 -21.52 -15.95
CA LEU A 14 -45.56 -21.02 -14.64
C LEU A 14 -44.48 -21.75 -13.82
N LEU A 15 -43.75 -20.92 -13.06
CA LEU A 15 -42.68 -21.15 -12.06
C LEU A 15 -41.27 -21.04 -12.69
N ILE A 16 -40.35 -20.14 -12.33
CA ILE A 16 -40.13 -19.33 -11.11
C ILE A 16 -39.33 -18.07 -11.49
N SER A 17 -39.84 -16.90 -11.10
CA SER A 17 -39.03 -15.70 -10.87
C SER A 17 -38.20 -15.92 -9.60
N CYS A 18 -36.86 -15.91 -9.69
CA CYS A 18 -35.92 -15.52 -8.62
C CYS A 18 -34.51 -16.02 -8.97
N GLN A 19 -33.75 -15.25 -9.76
CA GLN A 19 -32.28 -15.30 -9.72
C GLN A 19 -31.73 -13.94 -10.14
N ASN A 20 -31.80 -12.95 -9.24
CA ASN A 20 -30.97 -11.74 -9.36
C ASN A 20 -30.78 -10.95 -8.05
N SER A 21 -31.18 -11.49 -6.89
CA SER A 21 -30.93 -10.91 -5.57
C SER A 21 -29.72 -11.52 -4.87
N ASP A 22 -29.49 -12.83 -5.04
CA ASP A 22 -28.58 -13.57 -4.15
C ASP A 22 -27.10 -13.32 -4.48
N SER A 23 -26.75 -13.05 -5.74
CA SER A 23 -25.37 -12.71 -6.11
C SER A 23 -24.94 -11.35 -5.56
N LYS A 24 -25.86 -10.37 -5.48
CA LYS A 24 -25.59 -9.06 -4.88
C LYS A 24 -25.47 -9.13 -3.36
N ILE A 25 -26.33 -9.92 -2.71
CA ILE A 25 -26.31 -10.09 -1.25
C ILE A 25 -25.01 -10.80 -0.81
N ILE A 26 -24.58 -11.83 -1.54
CA ILE A 26 -23.32 -12.54 -1.24
C ILE A 26 -22.10 -11.64 -1.48
N GLU A 27 -22.09 -10.82 -2.55
CA GLU A 27 -21.01 -9.85 -2.77
C GLU A 27 -20.98 -8.75 -1.70
N GLU A 28 -22.14 -8.26 -1.26
CA GLU A 28 -22.26 -7.27 -0.19
C GLU A 28 -21.82 -7.83 1.18
N GLU A 29 -22.23 -9.05 1.54
CA GLU A 29 -21.82 -9.72 2.78
C GLU A 29 -20.30 -9.99 2.80
N ILE A 30 -19.72 -10.47 1.69
CA ILE A 30 -18.27 -10.72 1.59
C ILE A 30 -17.47 -9.39 1.65
N LYS A 31 -18.02 -8.29 1.13
CA LYS A 31 -17.40 -6.95 1.22
C LYS A 31 -17.47 -6.40 2.64
N GLU A 32 -18.60 -6.58 3.32
CA GLU A 32 -18.83 -6.09 4.68
C GLU A 32 -17.95 -6.85 5.70
N GLU A 33 -17.80 -8.17 5.53
CA GLU A 33 -16.93 -9.00 6.39
C GLU A 33 -15.45 -8.63 6.23
N LYS A 34 -14.99 -8.38 4.99
CA LYS A 34 -13.61 -7.92 4.73
C LYS A 34 -13.36 -6.49 5.22
N SER A 35 -14.34 -5.60 5.09
CA SER A 35 -14.28 -4.21 5.62
C SER A 35 -14.12 -4.20 7.14
N ASN A 36 -14.90 -5.05 7.84
CA ASN A 36 -14.81 -5.19 9.29
C ASN A 36 -13.45 -5.70 9.77
N SER A 37 -12.75 -6.52 8.95
CA SER A 37 -11.42 -7.02 9.31
C SER A 37 -10.33 -5.94 9.35
N PHE A 38 -10.36 -4.95 8.46
CA PHE A 38 -9.30 -3.93 8.43
C PHE A 38 -9.43 -2.91 9.55
N ILE A 39 -10.67 -2.58 9.94
CA ILE A 39 -10.94 -1.67 11.07
C ILE A 39 -10.22 -2.17 12.34
N GLN A 40 -9.97 -3.46 12.49
CA GLN A 40 -9.20 -4.02 13.61
C GLN A 40 -7.72 -3.60 13.65
N PHE A 41 -7.14 -3.17 12.52
CA PHE A 41 -5.79 -2.59 12.47
C PHE A 41 -5.77 -1.11 12.88
N LEU A 42 -6.93 -0.44 12.85
CA LEU A 42 -7.04 0.96 13.27
C LEU A 42 -7.17 0.99 14.79
N LYS A 43 -6.05 1.30 15.46
CA LYS A 43 -5.98 1.37 16.92
C LYS A 43 -5.59 2.77 17.34
N ASP A 44 -6.43 3.37 18.16
CA ASP A 44 -6.08 4.59 18.87
C ASP A 44 -4.77 4.35 19.63
N THR A 45 -3.83 5.27 19.45
CA THR A 45 -2.46 5.12 19.94
C THR A 45 -1.99 6.39 20.60
N THR A 46 -1.39 6.26 21.78
CA THR A 46 -0.58 7.32 22.38
C THR A 46 0.88 6.95 22.21
N THR A 47 1.64 7.81 21.53
CA THR A 47 3.07 7.60 21.29
C THR A 47 3.89 7.80 22.56
N LYS A 48 5.14 7.32 22.61
CA LYS A 48 6.07 7.51 23.74
C LYS A 48 6.33 8.99 23.98
N THR A 49 6.28 9.82 22.93
CA THR A 49 6.43 11.27 23.05
C THR A 49 5.11 12.01 23.33
N GLY A 50 3.98 11.31 23.52
CA GLY A 50 2.71 11.89 23.97
C GLY A 50 1.80 12.44 22.86
N PHE A 51 2.04 12.14 21.59
CA PHE A 51 1.03 12.35 20.54
C PHE A 51 -0.11 11.35 20.68
N GLU A 52 -1.34 11.85 20.66
CA GLU A 52 -2.59 11.09 20.57
C GLU A 52 -2.95 10.94 19.09
N ILE A 53 -3.15 9.69 18.63
CA ILE A 53 -3.57 9.33 17.29
C ILE A 53 -4.88 8.57 17.41
N ASN A 54 -5.99 9.17 16.98
CA ASN A 54 -7.33 8.61 17.13
C ASN A 54 -7.99 8.37 15.77
N TYR A 55 -8.62 7.22 15.61
CA TYR A 55 -9.33 6.78 14.42
C TYR A 55 -10.84 6.80 14.67
N LYS A 56 -11.55 7.78 14.12
CA LYS A 56 -12.99 7.99 14.36
C LYS A 56 -13.81 7.66 13.12
N ILE A 57 -14.72 6.70 13.24
CA ILE A 57 -15.71 6.42 12.20
C ILE A 57 -16.84 7.45 12.31
N LYS A 58 -17.15 8.14 11.22
CA LYS A 58 -18.22 9.14 11.19
C LYS A 58 -19.58 8.45 11.11
N GLU A 59 -20.39 8.60 12.17
CA GLU A 59 -21.64 7.86 12.43
C GLU A 59 -22.68 7.88 11.29
N ASN A 60 -22.56 8.77 10.29
CA ASN A 60 -23.55 8.92 9.21
C ASN A 60 -22.97 8.91 7.80
N SER A 61 -21.66 8.71 7.61
CA SER A 61 -21.05 8.89 6.28
C SER A 61 -20.09 7.80 5.84
N LYS A 62 -20.04 6.65 6.55
CA LYS A 62 -19.06 5.58 6.31
C LYS A 62 -17.67 6.17 5.97
N GLY A 63 -17.27 7.21 6.72
CA GLY A 63 -16.02 7.94 6.52
C GLY A 63 -15.16 7.77 7.75
N LEU A 64 -13.85 7.83 7.59
CA LEU A 64 -12.89 7.73 8.67
C LEU A 64 -12.20 9.08 8.87
N VAL A 65 -12.06 9.50 10.12
CA VAL A 65 -11.27 10.65 10.51
C VAL A 65 -10.07 10.17 11.30
N ILE A 66 -8.87 10.55 10.87
CA ILE A 66 -7.64 10.39 11.66
C ILE A 66 -7.38 11.73 12.33
N GLN A 67 -7.36 11.73 13.65
CA GLN A 67 -7.05 12.90 14.47
C GLN A 67 -5.69 12.68 15.15
N ILE A 68 -4.76 13.62 14.94
CA ILE A 68 -3.42 13.58 15.52
C ILE A 68 -3.25 14.85 16.33
N LYS A 69 -2.95 14.69 17.63
CA LYS A 69 -2.94 15.81 18.57
C LYS A 69 -1.79 15.70 19.56
N LYS A 70 -1.17 16.84 19.87
CA LYS A 70 -0.32 17.02 21.05
C LYS A 70 -0.25 18.50 21.41
N ASP A 71 -0.49 18.85 22.67
CA ASP A 71 -0.50 20.24 23.14
C ASP A 71 -1.42 21.11 22.27
N THR A 72 -0.89 22.15 21.62
CA THR A 72 -1.61 23.02 20.69
C THR A 72 -1.61 22.54 19.24
N LEU A 73 -0.86 21.48 18.93
CA LEU A 73 -0.82 20.90 17.59
C LEU A 73 -2.01 19.96 17.39
N LEU A 74 -2.74 20.17 16.30
CA LEU A 74 -3.86 19.33 15.89
C LEU A 74 -3.85 19.19 14.37
N ARG A 75 -3.95 17.97 13.88
CA ARG A 75 -4.20 17.65 12.48
C ARG A 75 -5.35 16.65 12.39
N GLU A 76 -6.31 16.95 11.52
CA GLU A 76 -7.41 16.05 11.21
C GLU A 76 -7.41 15.76 9.72
N ILE A 77 -7.54 14.48 9.37
CA ILE A 77 -7.67 14.05 7.99
C ILE A 77 -8.92 13.23 7.85
N VAL A 78 -9.73 13.59 6.85
CA VAL A 78 -11.00 12.96 6.57
C VAL A 78 -10.86 12.11 5.30
N PHE A 79 -11.12 10.82 5.44
CA PHE A 79 -11.23 9.87 4.34
C PHE A 79 -12.72 9.62 4.10
N SER A 80 -13.26 10.23 3.04
CA SER A 80 -14.62 9.96 2.55
C SER A 80 -14.66 8.63 1.79
N ASP A 81 -15.77 7.90 1.92
CA ASP A 81 -16.07 6.63 1.24
C ASP A 81 -15.22 5.41 1.63
N LEU A 82 -15.45 4.88 2.83
CA LEU A 82 -14.91 3.58 3.29
C LEU A 82 -15.47 2.36 2.52
N LEU A 83 -16.42 2.53 1.61
CA LEU A 83 -17.32 1.44 1.24
C LEU A 83 -16.88 0.42 0.19
N ASP A 84 -15.76 0.54 -0.51
CA ASP A 84 -15.49 -0.58 -1.45
C ASP A 84 -14.05 -0.85 -1.86
N LYS A 85 -13.14 0.13 -1.84
CA LYS A 85 -11.73 -0.12 -2.26
C LYS A 85 -10.69 0.68 -1.49
N HIS A 86 -11.10 1.62 -0.64
CA HIS A 86 -10.23 2.66 -0.10
C HIS A 86 -9.84 2.50 1.37
N ILE A 87 -10.38 1.50 2.07
CA ILE A 87 -9.91 1.15 3.42
C ILE A 87 -8.41 0.83 3.40
N ARG A 88 -7.92 0.18 2.33
CA ARG A 88 -6.49 -0.09 2.07
C ARG A 88 -5.63 1.18 1.93
N ASN A 89 -6.28 2.34 1.74
CA ASN A 89 -5.65 3.64 1.58
C ASN A 89 -5.68 4.46 2.88
N CYS A 90 -6.15 3.88 3.99
CA CYS A 90 -6.04 4.51 5.30
C CYS A 90 -4.63 4.29 5.86
N PRO A 91 -3.90 5.36 6.23
CA PRO A 91 -2.60 5.22 6.85
C PRO A 91 -2.74 4.81 8.33
N VAL A 92 -2.00 3.77 8.72
CA VAL A 92 -1.97 3.24 10.08
C VAL A 92 -0.66 3.63 10.74
N PHE A 93 -0.70 4.16 11.97
CA PHE A 93 0.51 4.46 12.72
C PHE A 93 1.36 3.21 12.93
N ILE A 94 2.67 3.31 12.72
CA ILE A 94 3.59 2.17 12.86
C ILE A 94 4.75 2.45 13.82
N GLU A 95 5.30 3.66 13.84
CA GLU A 95 6.46 4.01 14.67
C GLU A 95 6.63 5.53 14.77
N GLU A 96 7.42 5.97 15.74
CA GLU A 96 7.91 7.34 15.84
C GLU A 96 9.43 7.40 15.97
N SER A 97 10.04 8.46 15.42
CA SER A 97 11.39 8.87 15.78
C SER A 97 11.36 10.11 16.67
N THR A 98 12.52 10.69 16.97
CA THR A 98 12.60 11.97 17.69
C THR A 98 11.82 13.08 16.97
N GLU A 99 11.83 13.08 15.63
CA GLU A 99 11.35 14.21 14.82
C GLU A 99 10.08 13.90 14.01
N TYR A 100 9.77 12.62 13.78
CA TYR A 100 8.72 12.22 12.85
C TYR A 100 7.77 11.18 13.44
N LEU A 101 6.54 11.19 12.95
CA LEU A 101 5.55 10.13 13.10
C LEU A 101 5.44 9.39 11.77
N TYR A 102 5.50 8.07 11.78
CA TYR A 102 5.43 7.23 10.60
C TYR A 102 4.12 6.47 10.55
N PHE A 103 3.47 6.54 9.40
CA PHE A 103 2.25 5.81 9.10
C PHE A 103 2.43 5.01 7.82
N ARG A 104 1.85 3.80 7.79
CA ARG A 104 1.88 2.92 6.62
C ARG A 104 0.52 2.85 5.97
N TYR A 105 0.51 2.99 4.65
CA TYR A 105 -0.62 2.55 3.84
C TYR A 105 -0.45 1.08 3.45
N TYR A 106 -1.54 0.33 3.49
CA TYR A 106 -1.55 -1.09 3.13
C TYR A 106 -2.29 -1.29 1.80
N PHE A 107 -1.64 -0.93 0.70
CA PHE A 107 -2.15 -1.16 -0.66
C PHE A 107 -1.73 -2.54 -1.19
N ASN A 108 -2.45 -3.04 -2.21
CA ASN A 108 -2.15 -4.33 -2.85
C ASN A 108 -0.88 -4.34 -3.72
N TYR A 109 -0.28 -3.18 -3.99
CA TYR A 109 0.76 -3.05 -5.02
C TYR A 109 2.10 -2.49 -4.52
N GLY A 110 2.23 -2.19 -3.23
CA GLY A 110 3.47 -1.65 -2.65
C GLY A 110 3.30 -1.14 -1.23
N LYS A 111 4.43 -0.92 -0.55
CA LYS A 111 4.46 -0.24 0.74
C LYS A 111 4.56 1.26 0.49
N SER A 112 3.69 2.06 1.08
CA SER A 112 3.81 3.52 1.06
C SER A 112 3.83 4.05 2.49
N LEU A 113 4.57 5.13 2.69
CA LEU A 113 4.71 5.81 3.97
C LEU A 113 4.11 7.21 3.89
N TRP A 114 3.29 7.54 4.88
CA TRP A 114 2.90 8.89 5.23
C TRP A 114 3.68 9.30 6.47
N VAL A 115 4.44 10.36 6.36
CA VAL A 115 5.35 10.85 7.40
C VAL A 115 4.89 12.23 7.84
N LEU A 116 4.77 12.44 9.14
CA LEU A 116 4.45 13.74 9.71
C LEU A 116 5.60 14.27 10.55
N LYS A 117 6.03 15.50 10.28
CA LYS A 117 7.00 16.20 11.11
C LYS A 117 6.36 16.63 12.42
N LYS A 118 6.85 16.15 13.57
CA LYS A 118 6.23 16.38 14.88
C LYS A 118 6.04 17.85 15.24
N SER A 119 6.99 18.72 14.86
CA SER A 119 6.96 20.13 15.23
C SER A 119 5.86 20.95 14.53
N THR A 120 5.44 20.52 13.34
CA THR A 120 4.52 21.30 12.48
C THR A 120 3.31 20.49 12.01
N LEU A 121 3.33 19.17 12.20
CA LEU A 121 2.44 18.22 11.55
C LEU A 121 2.41 18.37 10.02
N GLU A 122 3.48 18.88 9.41
CA GLU A 122 3.64 18.92 7.95
C GLU A 122 3.86 17.50 7.43
N GLU A 123 3.30 17.19 6.25
CA GLU A 123 3.32 15.86 5.69
C GLU A 123 4.33 15.66 4.57
N ILE A 124 4.87 14.46 4.51
CA ILE A 124 5.73 13.97 3.43
C ILE A 124 5.24 12.57 3.07
N ASN A 125 5.09 12.29 1.78
CA ASN A 125 4.59 11.01 1.29
C ASN A 125 5.64 10.32 0.43
N TYR A 126 5.83 9.02 0.67
CA TYR A 126 6.73 8.17 -0.12
C TYR A 126 5.97 6.94 -0.61
N GLY A 127 5.98 6.70 -1.92
CA GLY A 127 5.47 5.47 -2.54
C GLY A 127 6.58 4.42 -2.68
N ASP A 128 6.20 3.17 -2.97
CA ASP A 128 7.12 2.09 -3.35
C ASP A 128 8.38 1.95 -2.46
N ILE A 129 8.14 1.91 -1.14
CA ILE A 129 9.17 1.76 -0.11
C ILE A 129 9.74 0.35 -0.14
N VAL A 130 11.06 0.27 -0.29
CA VAL A 130 11.82 -0.99 -0.30
C VAL A 130 12.69 -1.16 0.94
N GLY A 131 12.96 -0.09 1.69
CA GLY A 131 13.66 -0.16 2.96
C GLY A 131 13.48 1.09 3.82
N GLU A 132 13.56 0.92 5.13
CA GLU A 132 13.36 1.97 6.11
C GLU A 132 14.21 1.76 7.37
N ASP A 133 14.68 2.86 7.95
CA ASP A 133 15.31 2.91 9.26
C ASP A 133 14.77 4.15 9.99
N PHE A 134 13.72 3.95 10.78
CA PHE A 134 13.02 5.04 11.46
C PHE A 134 13.87 5.69 12.56
N GLU A 135 14.79 4.95 13.19
CA GLU A 135 15.66 5.51 14.22
C GLU A 135 16.59 6.59 13.63
N ARG A 136 17.08 6.34 12.41
CA ARG A 136 17.97 7.28 11.69
C ARG A 136 17.25 8.14 10.65
N ASN A 137 15.92 8.08 10.60
CA ASN A 137 15.09 8.78 9.64
C ASN A 137 15.49 8.53 8.17
N LEU A 138 15.88 7.30 7.83
CA LEU A 138 16.27 6.91 6.48
C LEU A 138 15.14 6.16 5.76
N ILE A 139 14.88 6.52 4.52
CA ILE A 139 13.85 5.88 3.67
C ILE A 139 14.45 5.60 2.30
N LEU A 140 14.39 4.34 1.86
CA LEU A 140 14.74 3.90 0.51
C LEU A 140 13.47 3.58 -0.26
N TYR A 141 13.27 4.26 -1.39
CA TYR A 141 12.08 4.10 -2.23
C TYR A 141 12.40 4.06 -3.72
N LEU A 142 11.53 3.44 -4.50
CA LEU A 142 11.68 3.35 -5.96
C LEU A 142 11.23 4.65 -6.63
N LEU A 143 12.01 5.12 -7.61
CA LEU A 143 11.67 6.34 -8.37
C LEU A 143 10.79 6.04 -9.58
N ASN A 144 11.06 4.93 -10.27
CA ASN A 144 10.31 4.46 -11.40
C ASN A 144 10.49 2.94 -11.54
N ASN A 145 9.47 2.29 -12.11
CA ASN A 145 9.54 0.89 -12.54
C ASN A 145 9.25 0.78 -14.03
N ASN A 146 9.78 1.73 -14.82
CA ASN A 146 9.71 1.62 -16.27
C ASN A 146 10.69 0.50 -16.69
N PRO A 147 10.21 -0.62 -17.24
CA PRO A 147 11.05 -1.75 -17.58
C PRO A 147 11.97 -1.46 -18.79
N GLU A 148 11.78 -0.32 -19.47
CA GLU A 148 12.68 0.19 -20.51
C GLU A 148 13.80 1.09 -19.94
N GLU A 149 13.77 1.43 -18.65
CA GLU A 149 14.76 2.27 -17.98
C GLU A 149 15.58 1.49 -16.95
N LYS A 150 16.80 1.96 -16.67
CA LYS A 150 17.59 1.43 -15.55
C LYS A 150 16.77 1.53 -14.26
N PHE A 151 16.80 0.49 -13.46
CA PHE A 151 16.14 0.46 -12.16
C PHE A 151 16.78 1.49 -11.19
N ARG A 152 15.97 2.36 -10.57
CA ARG A 152 16.46 3.45 -9.72
C ARG A 152 15.75 3.52 -8.39
N CYS A 153 16.54 3.76 -7.35
CA CYS A 153 16.06 4.03 -6.00
C CYS A 153 16.59 5.38 -5.52
N ASN A 154 15.84 6.02 -4.63
CA ASN A 154 16.32 7.14 -3.83
C ASN A 154 16.40 6.74 -2.37
N LEU A 155 17.56 7.00 -1.76
CA LEU A 155 17.73 6.99 -0.31
C LEU A 155 17.63 8.42 0.21
N VAL A 156 16.65 8.68 1.07
CA VAL A 156 16.45 9.98 1.72
C VAL A 156 16.80 9.89 3.19
N ASN A 157 17.53 10.89 3.68
CA ASN A 157 17.74 11.16 5.09
C ASN A 157 16.92 12.40 5.47
N LEU A 158 15.83 12.21 6.21
CA LEU A 158 14.91 13.31 6.54
C LEU A 158 15.56 14.34 7.48
N THR A 159 16.44 13.90 8.38
CA THR A 159 17.14 14.78 9.33
C THR A 159 18.02 15.81 8.62
N THR A 160 18.75 15.37 7.60
CA THR A 160 19.68 16.23 6.84
C THR A 160 19.07 16.80 5.56
N ASN A 161 17.85 16.36 5.20
CA ASN A 161 17.20 16.65 3.93
C ASN A 161 18.07 16.33 2.70
N LYS A 162 18.88 15.28 2.80
CA LYS A 162 19.75 14.80 1.71
C LYS A 162 19.12 13.60 1.03
N THR A 163 19.26 13.56 -0.29
CA THR A 163 18.81 12.45 -1.14
C THR A 163 20.00 11.93 -1.94
N GLN A 164 20.17 10.61 -1.96
CA GLN A 164 21.14 9.91 -2.78
C GLN A 164 20.42 9.00 -3.77
N GLU A 165 20.65 9.20 -5.06
CA GLU A 165 20.17 8.32 -6.12
C GLU A 165 21.07 7.08 -6.22
N ILE A 166 20.46 5.91 -6.36
CA ILE A 166 21.12 4.62 -6.54
C ILE A 166 20.59 4.02 -7.83
N ILE A 167 21.48 3.82 -8.81
CA ILE A 167 21.15 3.29 -10.13
C ILE A 167 21.77 1.91 -10.25
N PHE A 168 20.96 0.95 -10.70
CA PHE A 168 21.39 -0.41 -10.93
C PHE A 168 21.55 -0.68 -12.43
N ASP A 169 22.49 -1.56 -12.77
CA ASP A 169 22.63 -2.09 -14.12
C ASP A 169 21.73 -3.31 -14.27
N GLY A 170 20.60 -3.18 -14.96
CA GLY A 170 19.61 -4.24 -15.16
C GLY A 170 18.18 -3.72 -15.08
N PHE A 171 17.23 -4.58 -15.43
CA PHE A 171 15.80 -4.26 -15.44
C PHE A 171 15.03 -5.11 -14.44
N CYS A 172 13.96 -4.54 -13.90
CA CYS A 172 13.00 -5.26 -13.09
C CYS A 172 11.78 -5.65 -13.93
N LYS A 173 11.36 -6.92 -13.89
CA LYS A 173 10.23 -7.40 -14.70
C LYS A 173 8.91 -6.87 -14.13
N ALA A 174 8.14 -6.18 -14.97
CA ALA A 174 6.96 -5.39 -14.59
C ALA A 174 5.81 -6.13 -13.87
N ALA A 175 5.82 -7.47 -13.81
CA ALA A 175 4.76 -8.25 -13.16
C ALA A 175 4.83 -8.27 -11.63
N GLU A 176 5.96 -7.87 -11.04
CA GLU A 176 6.18 -7.91 -9.59
C GLU A 176 7.02 -6.70 -9.16
N THR A 177 6.40 -5.53 -9.09
CA THR A 177 7.01 -4.23 -8.73
C THR A 177 7.78 -4.19 -7.40
N ASN A 178 7.69 -5.24 -6.57
CA ASN A 178 8.44 -5.39 -5.32
C ASN A 178 9.35 -6.63 -5.28
N SER A 179 9.57 -7.36 -6.38
CA SER A 179 10.33 -8.63 -6.32
C SER A 179 11.83 -8.50 -6.64
N CYS A 180 12.25 -7.41 -7.29
CA CYS A 180 13.66 -7.26 -7.68
C CYS A 180 14.56 -6.88 -6.51
N ILE A 181 14.06 -6.11 -5.53
CA ILE A 181 14.75 -5.92 -4.24
C ILE A 181 14.18 -6.94 -3.27
N LYS A 182 15.01 -7.93 -2.90
CA LYS A 182 14.64 -9.00 -1.96
C LYS A 182 14.90 -8.58 -0.51
N GLU A 183 15.97 -7.83 -0.27
CA GLU A 183 16.41 -7.48 1.08
C GLU A 183 17.12 -6.13 1.10
N VAL A 184 16.84 -5.34 2.15
CA VAL A 184 17.53 -4.09 2.44
C VAL A 184 17.99 -4.12 3.89
N ILE A 185 19.30 -4.01 4.11
CA ILE A 185 19.92 -4.08 5.43
C ILE A 185 20.60 -2.75 5.73
N PHE A 186 20.11 -2.09 6.75
CA PHE A 186 20.67 -0.85 7.27
C PHE A 186 21.73 -1.18 8.34
N GLU A 187 23.00 -0.88 8.05
CA GLU A 187 24.11 -0.92 9.00
C GLU A 187 24.50 0.51 9.40
N LYS A 188 25.36 0.66 10.40
CA LYS A 188 25.75 1.97 10.95
C LYS A 188 26.24 2.97 9.89
N ASP A 189 27.16 2.54 9.03
CA ASP A 189 27.83 3.41 8.04
C ASP A 189 27.52 2.98 6.59
N SER A 190 26.59 2.04 6.41
CA SER A 190 26.28 1.49 5.10
C SER A 190 24.89 0.90 4.98
N LEU A 191 24.43 0.83 3.75
CA LEU A 191 23.20 0.20 3.33
C LEU A 191 23.55 -0.93 2.37
N THR A 192 23.10 -2.14 2.65
CA THR A 192 23.25 -3.29 1.74
C THR A 192 21.90 -3.59 1.10
N ILE A 193 21.87 -3.61 -0.23
CA ILE A 193 20.68 -3.95 -1.02
C ILE A 193 20.98 -5.26 -1.75
N LYS A 194 20.11 -6.25 -1.58
CA LYS A 194 20.17 -7.54 -2.27
C LYS A 194 18.93 -7.75 -3.10
N GLY A 195 19.12 -8.38 -4.25
CA GLY A 195 18.02 -8.55 -5.17
C GLY A 195 18.40 -9.36 -6.40
N SER A 196 17.51 -9.35 -7.38
CA SER A 196 17.75 -9.92 -8.69
C SER A 196 17.20 -9.03 -9.80
N PHE A 197 17.95 -8.97 -10.89
CA PHE A 197 17.59 -8.23 -12.09
C PHE A 197 17.71 -9.11 -13.33
N TRP A 198 17.14 -8.61 -14.41
CA TRP A 198 17.18 -9.24 -15.72
C TRP A 198 18.12 -8.45 -16.62
N LYS A 199 18.92 -9.16 -17.42
CA LYS A 199 19.84 -8.51 -18.37
C LYS A 199 19.10 -7.84 -19.53
N ASP A 200 18.01 -8.43 -19.96
CA ASP A 200 17.11 -7.90 -20.99
C ASP A 200 15.68 -8.47 -20.78
N GLU A 201 14.66 -7.81 -21.32
CA GLU A 201 13.26 -8.24 -21.15
C GLU A 201 12.91 -9.56 -21.88
N LYS A 202 13.73 -9.97 -22.86
CA LYS A 202 13.41 -11.05 -23.80
C LYS A 202 14.00 -12.40 -23.39
N ASN A 203 15.07 -12.39 -22.61
CA ASN A 203 15.81 -13.56 -22.19
C ASN A 203 15.57 -13.79 -20.70
N GLU A 204 15.31 -15.06 -20.34
CA GLU A 204 15.12 -15.51 -18.95
C GLU A 204 16.41 -15.54 -18.11
N ASN A 205 17.32 -14.61 -18.37
CA ASN A 205 18.61 -14.51 -17.73
C ASN A 205 18.54 -13.56 -16.54
N GLU A 206 17.94 -14.04 -15.46
CA GLU A 206 17.98 -13.43 -14.14
C GLU A 206 19.39 -13.55 -13.54
N PHE A 207 19.86 -12.51 -12.86
CA PHE A 207 21.08 -12.54 -12.06
C PHE A 207 20.85 -11.88 -10.71
N GLU A 208 21.49 -12.41 -9.68
CA GLU A 208 21.47 -11.82 -8.35
C GLU A 208 22.53 -10.75 -8.19
N PHE A 209 22.25 -9.75 -7.36
CA PHE A 209 23.19 -8.69 -7.03
C PHE A 209 23.22 -8.43 -5.53
N VAL A 210 24.36 -7.90 -5.09
CA VAL A 210 24.55 -7.33 -3.76
C VAL A 210 25.27 -6.01 -3.95
N GLN A 211 24.61 -4.91 -3.57
CA GLN A 211 25.20 -3.58 -3.64
C GLN A 211 25.30 -2.98 -2.25
N LYS A 212 26.51 -2.54 -1.88
CA LYS A 212 26.79 -1.84 -0.64
C LYS A 212 26.97 -0.35 -0.92
N ILE A 213 26.15 0.47 -0.27
CA ILE A 213 26.14 1.93 -0.36
C ILE A 213 26.65 2.49 0.96
N LYS A 214 27.49 3.53 0.90
CA LYS A 214 27.93 4.25 2.10
C LYS A 214 26.88 5.28 2.51
N LEU A 215 26.58 5.36 3.81
CA LEU A 215 25.64 6.33 4.40
C LEU A 215 26.33 7.63 4.85
#